data_AF-A0A522DGU1-F1
#
_entry.id   AF-A0A522DGU1-F1
#
_cell.length_a   1.000
_cell.length_b   1.000
_cell.length_c   1.000
_cell.angle_alpha   90.00
_cell.angle_beta   90.00
_cell.angle_gamma   90.00
#
_symmetry.space_group_name_H-M   'P 1'
#
loop_
_entity.id
_entity.type
_entity.pdbx_description
1 polymer ?
#
loop_
_entity_poly.entity_id
_entity_poly.type
_entity_poly.pdbx_seq_one_letter_code
_entity_poly.pdbx_strand_id
1 'polypeptide(L)'
;WIEPGVQKMNGYTALWYARSRHGTSDYDRMKRQRDVQAAVLEQFQPSVVLLRFQSVAEAGSRIVKTDISQRMLGQFVELAGKARNHELNRVELVPPLVNVVYPDFADIHAIVQENTVVSEGN
;
A
#
# COMPACT_ATOMS: atom_id res chain seq x y z
N TRP A 1 8.55 2.52 -22.29
CA TRP A 1 9.21 1.34 -21.68
C TRP A 1 9.99 1.83 -20.44
N ILE A 2 10.06 1.07 -19.34
CA ILE A 2 10.95 1.38 -18.19
C ILE A 2 12.07 0.35 -18.21
N GLU A 3 13.31 0.82 -18.12
CA GLU A 3 14.46 -0.07 -18.09
C GLU A 3 14.55 -0.87 -16.79
N PRO A 4 15.03 -2.12 -16.83
CA PRO A 4 15.33 -2.89 -15.63
C PRO A 4 16.31 -2.17 -14.69
N GLY A 5 16.18 -2.41 -13.39
CA GLY A 5 17.07 -1.86 -12.36
C GLY A 5 16.41 -0.83 -11.44
N VAL A 6 17.22 -0.23 -10.56
CA VAL A 6 16.75 0.77 -9.60
C VAL A 6 16.42 2.07 -10.34
N GLN A 7 15.17 2.51 -10.22
CA GLN A 7 14.67 3.72 -10.86
C GLN A 7 14.31 4.77 -9.80
N LYS A 8 14.71 6.03 -10.00
CA LYS A 8 14.19 7.17 -9.25
C LYS A 8 13.04 7.79 -10.02
N MET A 9 11.82 7.62 -9.53
CA MET A 9 10.61 8.07 -10.21
C MET A 9 10.02 9.32 -9.54
N ASN A 10 9.50 10.23 -10.36
CA ASN A 10 8.64 11.31 -9.90
C ASN A 10 7.17 10.89 -10.01
N GLY A 11 6.23 11.74 -9.60
CA GLY A 11 4.80 11.39 -9.63
C GLY A 11 4.29 10.98 -11.01
N TYR A 12 4.79 11.60 -12.08
CA TYR A 12 4.40 11.25 -13.45
C TYR A 12 4.91 9.86 -13.85
N THR A 13 6.20 9.58 -13.66
CA THR A 13 6.79 8.29 -14.06
C THR A 13 6.33 7.14 -13.16
N ALA A 14 6.10 7.39 -11.86
CA ALA A 14 5.53 6.41 -10.94
C ALA A 14 4.09 6.05 -11.32
N LEU A 15 3.26 7.04 -11.67
CA LEU A 15 1.89 6.81 -12.13
C LEU A 15 1.87 6.05 -13.46
N TRP A 16 2.78 6.41 -14.38
CA TRP A 16 2.92 5.71 -15.66
C TRP A 16 3.33 4.24 -15.45
N TYR A 17 4.30 3.97 -14.56
CA TYR A 17 4.72 2.63 -14.19
C TYR A 17 3.56 1.79 -13.63
N ALA A 18 2.85 2.31 -12.63
CA ALA A 18 1.75 1.62 -11.97
C ALA A 18 0.56 1.33 -12.91
N ARG A 19 0.35 2.17 -13.93
CA ARG A 19 -0.76 2.05 -14.89
C ARG A 19 -0.41 1.33 -16.19
N SER A 20 0.87 1.02 -16.41
CA SER A 20 1.30 0.36 -17.64
C SER A 20 0.57 -0.97 -17.84
N ARG A 21 0.16 -1.23 -19.09
CA ARG A 21 -0.56 -2.44 -19.53
C ARG A 21 0.18 -3.20 -20.64
N HIS A 22 1.40 -2.77 -20.98
CA HIS A 22 2.10 -3.30 -22.13
C HIS A 22 2.61 -4.72 -21.84
N GLY A 23 2.05 -5.73 -22.52
CA GLY A 23 2.57 -7.10 -22.57
C GLY A 23 2.50 -7.89 -21.26
N THR A 24 1.65 -7.51 -20.30
CA THR A 24 1.61 -8.11 -18.96
C THR A 24 0.21 -8.48 -18.50
N SER A 25 0.11 -9.45 -17.59
CA SER A 25 -1.15 -9.84 -16.94
C SER A 25 -1.68 -8.74 -16.00
N ASP A 26 -2.94 -8.87 -15.59
CA ASP A 26 -3.51 -8.01 -14.56
C ASP A 26 -2.78 -8.16 -13.21
N TYR A 27 -2.21 -9.34 -12.93
CA TYR A 27 -1.42 -9.61 -11.73
C TYR A 27 -0.08 -8.87 -11.73
N ASP A 28 0.57 -8.75 -12.89
CA ASP A 28 1.77 -7.93 -13.04
C ASP A 28 1.48 -6.45 -12.81
N ARG A 29 0.30 -5.97 -13.26
CA ARG A 29 -0.14 -4.60 -12.97
C ARG A 29 -0.36 -4.40 -11.47
N MET A 30 -1.01 -5.35 -10.80
CA MET A 30 -1.19 -5.30 -9.35
C MET A 30 0.16 -5.32 -8.61
N LYS A 31 1.14 -6.10 -9.08
CA LYS A 31 2.50 -6.10 -8.54
C LYS A 31 3.15 -4.72 -8.63
N ARG A 32 3.14 -4.10 -9.82
CA ARG A 32 3.70 -2.74 -10.00
C ARG A 32 3.03 -1.69 -9.10
N GLN A 33 1.71 -1.78 -8.92
CA GLN A 33 0.98 -0.90 -8.01
C GLN A 33 1.44 -1.08 -6.56
N ARG A 34 1.65 -2.33 -6.11
CA ARG A 34 2.21 -2.62 -4.78
C ARG A 34 3.63 -2.11 -4.62
N ASP A 35 4.46 -2.23 -5.66
CA ASP A 35 5.85 -1.74 -5.62
C ASP A 35 5.88 -0.21 -5.44
N VAL A 36 4.98 0.53 -6.11
CA VAL A 36 4.82 1.97 -5.88
C VAL A 36 4.31 2.26 -4.46
N GLN A 37 3.34 1.51 -3.95
CA GLN A 37 2.84 1.69 -2.58
C GLN A 37 3.94 1.46 -1.54
N ALA A 38 4.73 0.39 -1.68
CA ALA A 38 5.85 0.09 -0.80
C ALA A 38 6.91 1.20 -0.82
N ALA A 39 7.29 1.68 -2.02
CA ALA A 39 8.24 2.78 -2.15
C ALA A 39 7.71 4.11 -1.56
N VAL A 40 6.39 4.35 -1.61
CA VAL A 40 5.74 5.48 -0.95
C VAL A 40 5.79 5.33 0.57
N LEU A 41 5.47 4.14 1.09
CA LEU A 41 5.52 3.84 2.53
C LEU A 41 6.94 3.98 3.09
N GLU A 42 7.96 3.56 2.35
CA GLU A 42 9.36 3.70 2.74
C GLU A 42 9.80 5.17 2.82
N GLN A 43 9.34 6.01 1.90
CA GLN A 43 9.61 7.45 1.88
C GLN A 43 8.71 8.25 2.84
N PHE A 44 7.71 7.62 3.44
CA PHE A 44 6.69 8.27 4.24
C PHE A 44 7.23 8.72 5.60
N GLN A 45 7.03 10.01 5.92
CA GLN A 45 7.38 10.59 7.21
C GLN A 45 6.11 11.05 7.93
N PRO A 46 5.67 10.35 9.01
CA PRO A 46 4.42 10.66 9.71
C PRO A 46 4.35 12.09 10.24
N SER A 47 5.48 12.63 10.72
CA SER A 47 5.59 14.02 11.19
C SER A 47 5.31 15.04 10.07
N VAL A 48 5.77 14.78 8.86
CA VAL A 48 5.55 15.66 7.69
C VAL A 48 4.07 15.67 7.32
N VAL A 49 3.39 14.52 7.38
CA VAL A 49 1.95 14.43 7.11
C VAL A 49 1.15 15.14 8.17
N LEU A 50 1.50 15.02 9.45
CA LEU A 50 0.83 15.76 10.51
C LEU A 50 0.95 17.28 10.30
N LEU A 51 2.16 17.76 10.06
CA LEU A 51 2.44 19.19 9.85
C LEU A 51 1.78 19.74 8.58
N ARG A 52 1.65 18.92 7.54
CA ARG A 52 1.07 19.32 6.25
C ARG A 52 -0.34 18.78 6.04
N PHE A 53 -1.00 18.27 7.09
CA PHE A 53 -2.25 17.53 6.95
C PHE A 53 -3.30 18.36 6.21
N GLN A 54 -3.45 19.63 6.59
CA GLN A 54 -4.43 20.51 5.95
C GLN A 54 -4.12 20.72 4.46
N SER A 55 -2.86 20.97 4.10
CA SER A 55 -2.46 21.10 2.69
C SER A 55 -2.60 19.79 1.90
N VAL A 56 -2.32 18.64 2.54
CA VAL A 56 -2.53 17.30 1.97
C VAL A 56 -4.02 17.01 1.83
N ALA A 57 -4.86 17.40 2.78
CA ALA A 57 -6.31 17.24 2.72
C ALA A 57 -6.92 18.16 1.65
N GLU A 58 -6.42 19.38 1.50
CA GLU A 58 -6.89 20.33 0.48
C GLU A 58 -6.47 19.90 -0.93
N ALA A 59 -5.17 19.69 -1.16
CA ALA A 59 -4.65 19.21 -2.44
C ALA A 59 -5.13 17.78 -2.76
N GLY A 60 -5.23 16.95 -1.72
CA GLY A 60 -5.62 15.56 -1.79
C GLY A 60 -7.12 15.33 -1.72
N SER A 61 -7.98 16.31 -1.43
CA SER A 61 -9.45 16.12 -1.44
C SER A 61 -9.98 15.56 -2.78
N ARG A 62 -9.25 15.82 -3.88
CA ARG A 62 -9.54 15.28 -5.21
C ARG A 62 -8.84 13.95 -5.52
N ILE A 63 -7.92 13.50 -4.66
CA ILE A 63 -6.98 12.38 -4.89
C ILE A 63 -7.13 11.27 -3.83
N VAL A 64 -7.42 11.63 -2.58
CA VAL A 64 -7.51 10.78 -1.39
C VAL A 64 -8.87 11.05 -0.74
N LYS A 65 -9.64 9.98 -0.58
CA LYS A 65 -10.91 9.98 0.16
C LYS A 65 -10.73 9.09 1.38
N THR A 66 -11.01 9.62 2.57
CA THR A 66 -10.86 8.91 3.85
C THR A 66 -11.93 9.36 4.84
N ASP A 67 -12.28 8.48 5.76
CA ASP A 67 -13.13 8.71 6.93
C ASP A 67 -12.31 9.03 8.20
N ILE A 68 -10.97 9.12 8.10
CA ILE A 68 -10.10 9.53 9.20
C ILE A 68 -10.38 11.00 9.54
N SER A 69 -10.95 11.24 10.73
CA SER A 69 -11.21 12.58 11.24
C SER A 69 -9.94 13.26 11.78
N GLN A 70 -9.94 14.59 11.86
CA GLN A 70 -8.85 15.36 12.47
C GLN A 70 -8.51 14.91 13.89
N ARG A 71 -9.51 14.45 14.67
CA ARG A 71 -9.31 13.99 16.05
C ARG A 71 -8.54 12.67 16.13
N MET A 72 -8.58 11.85 15.08
CA MET A 72 -7.88 10.56 15.02
C MET A 72 -6.43 10.70 14.55
N LEU A 73 -6.03 11.87 14.02
CA LEU A 73 -4.70 12.05 13.41
C LEU A 73 -3.56 11.76 14.38
N GLY A 74 -3.68 12.19 15.64
CA GLY A 74 -2.66 11.91 16.65
C GLY A 74 -2.42 10.41 16.82
N GLN A 75 -3.50 9.62 16.92
CA GLN A 75 -3.43 8.17 17.05
C GLN A 75 -2.83 7.51 15.81
N PHE A 76 -3.21 7.96 14.60
CA PHE A 76 -2.64 7.42 13.36
C PHE A 76 -1.16 7.78 13.17
N VAL A 77 -0.72 8.96 13.61
CA VAL A 77 0.71 9.34 13.57
C VAL A 77 1.52 8.49 14.54
N GLU A 78 1.01 8.24 15.75
CA GLU A 78 1.64 7.34 16.69
C GLU A 78 1.72 5.91 16.14
N LEU A 79 0.61 5.40 15.59
CA LEU A 79 0.56 4.08 14.96
C LEU A 79 1.53 3.98 13.79
N ALA A 80 1.60 5.00 12.92
CA ALA A 80 2.56 5.03 11.82
C ALA A 80 4.00 5.07 12.33
N GLY A 81 4.26 5.77 13.44
CA GLY A 81 5.56 5.75 14.12
C GLY A 81 5.98 4.35 14.57
N LYS A 82 5.06 3.60 15.19
CA LYS A 82 5.26 2.20 15.60
C LYS A 82 5.43 1.29 14.39
N ALA A 83 4.55 1.38 13.41
CA ALA A 83 4.50 0.52 12.23
C ALA A 83 5.79 0.57 11.38
N ARG A 84 6.51 1.70 11.33
CA ARG A 84 7.79 1.80 10.61
C ARG A 84 8.90 0.90 11.16
N ASN A 85 8.77 0.40 12.39
CA ASN A 85 9.73 -0.54 12.97
C ASN A 85 9.36 -2.01 12.68
N HIS A 86 8.30 -2.26 11.92
CA HIS A 86 7.86 -3.60 11.53
C HIS A 86 8.02 -3.79 10.03
N GLU A 87 8.34 -5.02 9.63
CA GLU A 87 8.34 -5.39 8.22
C GLU A 87 6.92 -5.37 7.65
N LEU A 88 6.80 -4.95 6.39
CA LEU A 88 5.53 -4.98 5.67
C LEU A 88 5.21 -6.42 5.27
N ASN A 89 4.27 -7.04 5.99
CA ASN A 89 3.71 -8.32 5.55
C ASN A 89 2.84 -8.12 4.30
N ARG A 90 3.03 -8.97 3.29
CA ARG A 90 2.32 -8.87 2.00
C ARG A 90 1.57 -10.16 1.73
N VAL A 91 0.25 -10.05 1.68
CA VAL A 91 -0.65 -11.13 1.25
C VAL A 91 -1.18 -10.82 -0.13
N GLU A 92 -0.88 -11.70 -1.09
CA GLU A 92 -1.34 -11.55 -2.47
C GLU A 92 -2.44 -12.57 -2.78
N LEU A 93 -3.70 -12.13 -2.77
CA LEU A 93 -4.86 -12.97 -3.09
C LEU A 93 -5.02 -13.10 -4.63
N VAL A 94 -4.06 -13.78 -5.26
CA VAL A 94 -3.96 -13.99 -6.71
C VAL A 94 -3.55 -15.43 -7.02
N PRO A 95 -3.71 -15.94 -8.25
CA PRO A 95 -3.23 -17.27 -8.61
C PRO A 95 -1.70 -17.39 -8.47
N PRO A 96 -1.18 -18.58 -8.12
CA PRO A 96 -1.92 -19.82 -7.86
C PRO A 96 -2.51 -19.92 -6.45
N LEU A 97 -2.28 -18.94 -5.57
CA LEU A 97 -2.73 -18.99 -4.17
C LEU A 97 -4.27 -18.99 -4.06
N VAL A 98 -4.96 -18.17 -4.86
CA VAL A 98 -6.42 -18.08 -4.87
C VAL A 98 -6.97 -18.34 -6.26
N ASN A 99 -8.01 -19.17 -6.36
CA ASN A 99 -8.81 -19.27 -7.57
C ASN A 99 -9.76 -18.05 -7.67
N VAL A 100 -9.44 -17.13 -8.56
CA VAL A 100 -10.23 -15.89 -8.73
C VAL A 100 -11.56 -16.08 -9.46
N VAL A 101 -11.78 -17.24 -10.12
CA VAL A 101 -13.02 -17.56 -10.83
C VAL A 101 -14.01 -18.26 -9.88
N TYR A 102 -13.51 -19.17 -9.05
CA TYR A 102 -14.26 -19.89 -8.03
C TYR A 102 -13.55 -19.76 -6.67
N PRO A 103 -13.71 -18.60 -5.99
CA PRO A 103 -12.98 -18.33 -4.75
C PRO A 103 -13.53 -19.17 -3.59
N ASP A 104 -12.62 -19.77 -2.83
CA ASP A 104 -12.93 -20.33 -1.51
C ASP A 104 -12.74 -19.24 -0.46
N PHE A 105 -13.85 -18.68 0.01
CA PHE A 105 -13.82 -17.60 1.00
C PHE A 105 -13.38 -18.07 2.39
N ALA A 106 -13.59 -19.34 2.73
CA ALA A 106 -13.14 -19.86 4.02
C ALA A 106 -11.62 -19.94 4.05
N ASP A 107 -11.01 -20.43 2.97
CA ASP A 107 -9.56 -20.45 2.80
C ASP A 107 -8.98 -19.03 2.75
N ILE A 108 -9.59 -18.11 2.00
CA ILE A 108 -9.17 -16.71 1.96
C ILE A 108 -9.19 -16.07 3.36
N HIS A 109 -10.24 -16.31 4.16
CA HIS A 109 -10.29 -15.81 5.54
C HIS A 109 -9.17 -16.40 6.41
N ALA A 110 -8.89 -17.70 6.27
CA ALA A 110 -7.80 -18.36 7.00
C ALA A 110 -6.44 -17.75 6.64
N ILE A 111 -6.16 -17.55 5.34
CA ILE A 111 -4.95 -16.89 4.85
C ILE A 111 -4.81 -15.49 5.45
N VAL A 112 -5.88 -14.69 5.42
CA VAL A 112 -5.86 -13.33 5.97
C VAL A 112 -5.62 -13.36 7.48
N GLN A 113 -6.27 -14.27 8.21
CA GLN A 113 -6.11 -14.40 9.66
C GLN A 113 -4.67 -14.76 10.03
N GLU A 114 -4.08 -15.78 9.40
CA GLU A 114 -2.68 -16.17 9.61
C GLU A 114 -1.70 -15.00 9.40
N ASN A 115 -2.02 -14.11 8.46
CA ASN A 115 -1.13 -13.01 8.08
C ASN A 115 -1.44 -11.66 8.77
N THR A 116 -2.53 -11.56 9.53
CA THR A 116 -2.91 -10.33 10.26
C THR A 116 -2.79 -10.47 11.77
N VAL A 117 -2.73 -11.69 12.30
CA VAL A 117 -2.45 -11.91 13.71
C VAL A 117 -1.00 -11.52 13.98
N VAL A 118 -0.84 -10.36 14.62
CA VAL A 118 0.42 -9.95 15.24
C VAL A 118 0.82 -11.08 16.18
N SER A 119 2.03 -11.62 16.01
CA SER A 119 2.66 -12.38 17.08
C SER A 119 2.70 -11.46 18.29
N GLU A 120 1.81 -11.71 19.26
CA GLU A 120 1.94 -11.14 20.59
C GLU A 120 3.28 -11.68 21.12
N GLY A 121 4.32 -10.87 20.97
CA GLY A 121 5.63 -11.16 21.54
C GLY A 121 5.50 -11.21 23.05
N ASN A 122 5.95 -12.32 23.63
CA ASN A 122 6.39 -12.38 25.02
C ASN A 122 7.46 -11.33 25.32
#